data_AF-A0A6N8YYZ3-F1
#
_entry.id   AF-A0A6N8YYZ3-F1
#
_cell.length_a   1.000
_cell.length_b   1.000
_cell.length_c   1.000
_cell.angle_alpha   90.00
_cell.angle_beta   90.00
_cell.angle_gamma   90.00
#
_symmetry.space_group_name_H-M   'P 1'
#
loop_
_entity.id
_entity.type
_entity.pdbx_description
1 polymer ?
#
loop_
_entity_poly.entity_id
_entity_poly.type
_entity_poly.pdbx_seq_one_letter_code
_entity_poly.pdbx_strand_id
1 'polypeptide(L)' 'MLLADELGIAEGNFRLDSSEGVGWSDASLGCPQEGMMYAQVITPGYRLAFDLAGASHAVHSNSDGSSMVVCGDGR' A
#
# COMPACT_ATOMS: atom_id res chain seq x y z
N MET A 1 -14.15 -3.80 -3.05
CA MET A 1 -13.82 -2.44 -3.52
C MET A 1 -12.43 -2.52 -4.13
N LEU A 2 -12.27 -2.19 -5.41
CA LEU A 2 -11.05 -2.43 -6.18
C LEU A 2 -10.19 -1.15 -6.15
N LEU A 3 -8.89 -1.30 -5.88
CA LEU A 3 -7.89 -0.21 -5.76
C LEU A 3 -7.85 0.77 -6.97
N ALA A 4 -8.40 0.37 -8.11
CA ALA A 4 -8.43 1.15 -9.35
C ALA A 4 -9.27 2.44 -9.26
N ASP A 5 -10.36 2.43 -8.48
CA ASP A 5 -11.29 3.58 -8.39
C ASP A 5 -10.70 4.72 -7.54
N GLU A 6 -9.91 4.38 -6.52
CA GLU A 6 -9.33 5.35 -5.58
C GLU A 6 -8.18 6.17 -6.19
N LEU A 7 -7.53 5.63 -7.23
CA LEU A 7 -6.36 6.26 -7.87
C LEU A 7 -6.70 7.00 -9.17
N GLY A 8 -7.93 6.89 -9.68
CA GLY A 8 -8.33 7.55 -10.94
C GLY A 8 -7.53 7.09 -12.16
N ILE A 9 -6.94 5.89 -12.10
CA ILE A 9 -6.06 5.36 -13.13
C ILE A 9 -6.90 4.53 -14.10
N ALA A 10 -6.96 4.95 -15.37
CA ALA A 10 -7.54 4.15 -16.43
C ALA A 10 -6.87 2.77 -16.43
N GLU A 11 -7.68 1.72 -16.41
CA GLU A 11 -7.36 0.29 -16.18
C GLU A 11 -6.28 -0.32 -17.12
N GLY A 12 -5.59 0.48 -17.92
CA GLY A 12 -4.77 0.06 -19.04
C GLY A 12 -3.30 -0.26 -18.75
N ASN A 13 -2.68 0.17 -17.65
CA ASN A 13 -1.23 -0.06 -17.41
C ASN A 13 -0.89 -0.22 -15.92
N PHE A 14 -1.61 -1.07 -15.20
CA PHE A 14 -1.28 -1.43 -13.82
C PHE A 14 -0.57 -2.79 -13.81
N ARG A 15 0.75 -2.78 -13.65
CA ARG A 15 1.54 -4.02 -13.58
C ARG A 15 2.04 -4.20 -12.15
N LEU A 16 1.64 -5.32 -11.53
CA LEU A 16 2.27 -5.75 -10.28
C LEU A 16 3.68 -6.25 -10.60
N ASP A 17 4.69 -5.57 -10.10
CA ASP A 17 6.09 -5.94 -10.25
C ASP A 17 6.52 -6.91 -9.16
N SER A 18 6.12 -6.67 -7.92
CA SER A 18 6.44 -7.56 -6.79
C SER A 18 5.34 -7.58 -5.72
N SER A 19 5.25 -8.71 -5.03
CA SER A 19 4.42 -8.88 -3.85
C SER A 19 5.21 -9.62 -2.77
N GLU A 20 5.40 -8.97 -1.62
CA GLU A 20 6.16 -9.52 -0.50
C GLU A 20 5.30 -9.55 0.76
N GLY A 21 5.28 -10.67 1.47
CA GLY A 21 4.63 -10.76 2.77
C GLY A 21 5.47 -10.05 3.83
N VAL A 22 4.88 -9.06 4.51
CA VAL A 22 5.57 -8.21 5.50
C VAL A 22 4.77 -8.17 6.79
N GLY A 23 5.46 -8.19 7.94
CA GLY A 23 4.86 -7.88 9.24
C GLY A 23 5.09 -6.41 9.57
N TRP A 24 4.07 -5.57 9.41
CA TRP A 24 4.14 -4.15 9.73
C TRP A 24 4.25 -3.94 11.23
N SER A 25 5.10 -3.03 11.69
CA SER A 25 5.33 -2.79 13.13
C SER A 25 4.13 -2.16 13.85
N ASP A 26 3.21 -1.57 13.10
CA ASP A 26 2.01 -0.91 13.59
C ASP A 26 0.86 -1.00 12.57
N ALA A 27 -0.32 -0.52 12.98
CA ALA A 27 -1.51 -0.45 12.13
C ALA A 27 -1.44 0.61 11.02
N SER A 28 -0.35 1.40 10.92
CA SER A 28 -0.14 2.33 9.80
C SER A 28 0.34 1.63 8.54
N LEU A 29 0.62 0.32 8.62
CA LEU A 29 1.17 -0.47 7.52
C LEU A 29 2.48 0.15 6.99
N GLY A 30 3.27 0.76 7.88
CA GLY A 30 4.53 1.43 7.55
C GLY A 30 4.40 2.80 6.88
N CYS A 31 3.19 3.38 6.81
CA CYS A 31 2.91 4.69 6.23
C CYS A 31 2.09 5.57 7.22
N PRO A 32 2.70 6.00 8.34
CA PRO A 32 2.00 6.83 9.31
C PRO A 32 1.68 8.21 8.75
N GLN A 33 0.43 8.64 8.90
CA GLN A 33 0.00 10.01 8.58
C GLN A 33 0.20 10.92 9.79
N GLU A 34 0.62 12.17 9.55
CA GLU A 34 0.77 13.17 10.61
C GLU A 34 -0.57 13.42 11.33
N GLY A 35 -0.53 13.48 12.67
CA GLY A 35 -1.70 13.71 13.50
C GLY A 35 -2.56 12.47 13.79
N MET A 36 -2.26 11.32 13.18
CA MET A 36 -2.95 10.06 13.44
C MET A 36 -2.20 9.21 14.48
N MET A 37 -2.96 8.56 15.37
CA MET A 37 -2.42 7.58 16.30
C MET A 37 -2.68 6.18 15.77
N TYR A 38 -1.64 5.37 15.68
CA TYR A 38 -1.72 3.98 15.23
C TYR A 38 -1.41 3.03 16.38
N ALA A 39 -2.13 1.91 16.42
CA ALA A 39 -1.84 0.85 17.38
C ALA A 39 -0.49 0.19 17.05
N GLN A 40 0.39 0.05 18.05
CA GLN A 40 1.68 -0.63 17.93
C GLN A 40 1.50 -2.15 17.99
N VAL A 41 0.86 -2.70 16.96
CA VAL A 41 0.63 -4.13 16.81
C VAL A 41 1.27 -4.62 15.52
N ILE A 42 1.96 -5.76 15.60
CA ILE A 42 2.50 -6.39 14.41
C ILE A 42 1.32 -6.80 13.52
N THR A 43 1.16 -6.12 12.40
CA THR A 43 0.07 -6.33 11.46
C THR A 43 0.61 -7.12 10.26
N PRO A 44 0.26 -8.40 10.10
CA PRO A 44 0.62 -9.16 8.91
C PRO A 44 0.00 -8.53 7.67
N GLY A 45 0.74 -8.52 6.58
CA GLY A 45 0.34 -7.81 5.39
C GLY A 45 1.21 -8.08 4.18
N TYR A 46 1.00 -7.26 3.15
CA TYR A 46 1.71 -7.36 1.89
C TYR A 46 2.27 -6.00 1.50
N ARG A 47 3.51 -5.98 1.05
CA ARG A 47 4.11 -4.88 0.29
C ARG A 47 4.01 -5.23 -1.19
N LEU A 48 3.27 -4.42 -1.94
CA LEU A 48 3.02 -4.58 -3.36
C LEU A 48 3.73 -3.44 -4.09
N ALA A 49 4.56 -3.76 -5.07
CA ALA A 49 5.15 -2.75 -5.95
C ALA A 49 4.42 -2.77 -7.30
N PHE A 50 3.98 -1.62 -7.74
CA PHE A 50 3.27 -1.44 -8.99
C PHE A 50 4.05 -0.52 -9.92
N ASP A 51 4.25 -0.95 -11.17
CA ASP A 51 4.67 -0.05 -12.24
C ASP A 51 3.45 0.61 -12.87
N LEU A 52 3.47 1.94 -12.87
CA LEU A 52 2.47 2.81 -13.47
C LEU A 52 3.19 3.76 -14.43
N ALA A 53 3.08 3.46 -15.72
CA ALA A 53 3.69 4.25 -16.79
C ALA A 53 5.21 4.48 -16.60
N GLY A 54 5.95 3.48 -16.08
CA GLY A 54 7.39 3.56 -15.81
C GLY A 54 7.77 4.19 -14.47
N ALA A 55 6.79 4.51 -13.61
CA ALA A 55 7.01 4.91 -12.22
C ALA A 55 6.62 3.77 -11.28
N SER A 56 7.51 3.44 -10.34
CA SER A 56 7.23 2.42 -9.33
C SER A 56 6.51 3.04 -8.13
N HIS A 57 5.40 2.43 -7.71
CA HIS A 57 4.58 2.83 -6.58
C HIS A 57 4.46 1.68 -5.58
N ALA A 58 4.76 1.96 -4.32
CA ALA A 58 4.59 0.98 -3.24
C ALA A 58 3.19 1.11 -2.62
N VAL A 59 2.50 -0.02 -2.50
CA VAL A 59 1.21 -0.15 -1.84
C VAL A 59 1.35 -1.17 -0.72
N HIS A 60 0.96 -0.78 0.48
CA HIS A 60 1.01 -1.61 1.66
C HIS A 60 -0.39 -2.02 2.05
N SER A 61 -0.59 -3.30 2.28
CA SER A 61 -1.88 -3.89 2.68
C SER A 61 -1.72 -4.66 3.98
N ASN A 62 -2.81 -4.80 4.74
CA ASN A 62 -2.93 -5.89 5.70
C ASN A 62 -3.27 -7.22 5.00
N SER A 63 -3.18 -8.33 5.74
CA SER A 63 -3.29 -9.68 5.18
C SER A 63 -4.68 -10.03 4.65
N ASP A 64 -5.73 -9.35 5.12
CA ASP A 64 -7.11 -9.57 4.68
C ASP A 64 -7.57 -8.58 3.60
N GLY A 65 -6.72 -7.61 3.22
CA GLY A 65 -7.03 -6.60 2.21
C GLY A 65 -8.07 -5.57 2.64
N SER A 66 -8.46 -5.51 3.92
CA SER A 66 -9.40 -4.51 4.44
C SER A 66 -8.77 -3.13 4.59
N SER A 67 -7.45 -3.03 4.58
CA SER A 67 -6.72 -1.77 4.62
C SER A 67 -5.58 -1.81 3.61
N MET A 68 -5.60 -0.86 2.67
CA MET A 68 -4.55 -0.66 1.68
C MET A 68 -4.16 0.81 1.67
N VAL A 69 -2.87 1.10 1.73
CA VAL A 69 -2.33 2.46 1.70
C VAL A 69 -1.27 2.54 0.61
N VAL A 70 -1.35 3.57 -0.22
CA VAL A 70 -0.28 3.88 -1.17
C VAL A 70 0.74 4.74 -0.45
N CYS A 71 1.90 4.17 -0.16
CA CYS A 71 3.03 4.95 0.35
C CYS A 71 3.64 5.66 -0.85
N GLY A 72 3.21 6.89 -1.10
CA GLY A 72 3.94 7.78 -1.98
C GLY A 72 5.29 8.08 -1.34
N ASP A 73 6.38 7.99 -2.10
CA ASP A 73 7.70 8.54 -1.76
C ASP A 73 7.59 10.07 -1.71
N GLY A 74 6.83 10.56 -0.73
CA GLY A 74 6.53 11.96 -0.48
C GLY A 74 7.57 12.49 0.50
N ARG A 75 8.63 13.06 -0.07
CA ARG A 75 9.56 13.99 0.57
C ARG A 75 8.86 14.96 1.54
#